data_AF-W8PKM6-F1
#
_entry.id   AF-W8PKM6-F1
#
_cell.length_a   1.000
_cell.length_b   1.000
_cell.length_c   1.000
_cell.angle_alpha   90.00
_cell.angle_beta   90.00
_cell.angle_gamma   90.00
#
_symmetry.space_group_name_H-M   'P 1'
#
loop_
_entity.id
_entity.type
_entity.pdbx_description
1 polymer ?
#
loop_
_entity_poly.entity_id
_entity_poly.type
_entity_poly.pdbx_seq_one_letter_code
_entity_poly.pdbx_strand_id
1 'polypeptide(L)'
;MTYISIDGDNIGALLEKFILQNKKEDLKNISKTISLCFQSFISKLESEVLIPIEVIVLGGDTIIIEVNEREITTAINVIIKHFSNCPFSVSIGIGASLREAYLALKFAKATGKNKIVIHKDSKFKILAENITNHD
;
A
#
# COMPACT_ATOMS: atom_id res chain seq x y z
N MET A 1 19.26 -0.47 3.34
CA MET A 1 17.86 -0.26 3.80
C MET A 1 16.98 -0.05 2.60
N THR A 2 15.70 -0.37 2.70
CA THR A 2 14.75 -0.24 1.60
C THR A 2 13.50 0.49 2.08
N TYR A 3 13.01 1.42 1.27
CA TYR A 3 11.80 2.18 1.55
C TYR A 3 10.63 1.60 0.76
N ILE A 4 9.47 1.52 1.40
CA ILE A 4 8.21 1.08 0.79
C ILE A 4 7.18 2.19 0.99
N SER A 5 6.58 2.65 -0.10
CA SER A 5 5.46 3.58 -0.11
C SER A 5 4.22 2.86 -0.61
N ILE A 6 3.15 2.84 0.18
CA ILE A 6 1.87 2.19 -0.11
C ILE A 6 0.80 3.27 -0.12
N ASP A 7 -0.07 3.26 -1.12
CA ASP A 7 -1.18 4.22 -1.18
C ASP A 7 -2.43 3.59 -1.81
N GLY A 8 -3.58 3.82 -1.18
CA GLY A 8 -4.88 3.35 -1.65
C GLY A 8 -5.22 3.84 -3.05
N ASP A 9 -5.85 2.99 -3.83
CA ASP A 9 -6.28 3.34 -5.18
C ASP A 9 -7.71 3.85 -5.19
N ASN A 10 -7.92 5.05 -5.73
CA ASN A 10 -9.23 5.68 -5.88
C ASN A 10 -10.01 5.85 -4.56
N ILE A 11 -9.35 5.86 -3.40
CA ILE A 11 -10.03 6.00 -2.10
C ILE A 11 -10.85 7.28 -2.02
N GLY A 12 -10.33 8.42 -2.48
CA GLY A 12 -11.08 9.66 -2.54
C GLY A 12 -12.38 9.53 -3.34
N ALA A 13 -12.32 8.96 -4.54
CA ALA A 13 -13.49 8.74 -5.39
C ALA A 13 -14.48 7.72 -4.79
N LEU A 14 -13.98 6.70 -4.09
CA LEU A 14 -14.80 5.74 -3.36
C LEU A 14 -15.60 6.42 -2.24
N LEU A 15 -14.96 7.28 -1.46
CA LEU A 15 -15.63 8.04 -0.40
C LEU A 15 -16.63 9.05 -0.98
N GLU A 16 -16.23 9.77 -2.03
CA GLU A 16 -17.07 10.75 -2.73
C GLU A 16 -18.38 10.14 -3.23
N LYS A 17 -18.33 8.91 -3.79
CA LYS A 17 -19.53 8.17 -4.21
C LYS A 17 -20.57 8.06 -3.09
N PHE A 18 -20.17 7.74 -1.86
CA PHE A 18 -21.12 7.63 -0.75
C PHE A 18 -21.62 8.99 -0.27
N ILE A 19 -20.77 10.02 -0.30
CA ILE A 19 -21.15 11.40 0.02
C ILE A 19 -22.23 11.89 -0.94
N LEU A 20 -22.01 11.76 -2.26
CA LEU A 20 -22.96 12.18 -3.30
C LEU A 20 -24.29 11.44 -3.24
N GLN A 21 -24.28 10.19 -2.76
CA GLN A 21 -25.49 9.37 -2.58
C GLN A 21 -26.16 9.55 -1.21
N ASN A 22 -25.64 10.45 -0.36
CA ASN A 22 -26.09 10.67 1.01
C ASN A 22 -26.15 9.36 1.86
N LYS A 23 -25.22 8.43 1.59
CA LYS A 23 -25.14 7.11 2.27
C LYS A 23 -24.21 7.20 3.48
N LYS A 24 -24.65 7.89 4.52
CA LYS A 24 -23.85 8.18 5.73
C LYS A 24 -23.27 6.93 6.41
N GLU A 25 -24.08 5.87 6.59
CA GLU A 25 -23.61 4.68 7.31
C GLU A 25 -22.60 3.89 6.48
N ASP A 26 -22.84 3.76 5.17
CA ASP A 26 -21.88 3.12 4.26
C ASP A 26 -20.55 3.89 4.21
N LEU A 27 -20.61 5.23 4.17
CA LEU A 27 -19.43 6.09 4.22
C LEU A 27 -18.61 5.85 5.51
N LYS A 28 -19.30 5.76 6.66
CA LYS A 28 -18.67 5.47 7.95
C LYS A 28 -18.04 4.09 7.96
N ASN A 29 -18.76 3.09 7.45
CA ASN A 29 -18.28 1.71 7.40
C ASN A 29 -17.05 1.57 6.50
N ILE A 30 -17.07 2.12 5.28
CA ILE A 30 -15.93 2.02 4.37
C ILE A 30 -14.71 2.80 4.90
N SER A 31 -14.91 3.99 5.48
CA SER A 31 -13.84 4.78 6.10
C SER A 31 -13.16 4.02 7.25
N LYS A 32 -13.95 3.35 8.09
CA LYS A 32 -13.45 2.48 9.16
C LYS A 32 -12.68 1.28 8.59
N THR A 33 -13.21 0.63 7.57
CA THR A 33 -12.55 -0.52 6.92
C THR A 33 -11.21 -0.13 6.31
N ILE A 34 -11.11 1.01 5.63
CA ILE A 34 -9.83 1.53 5.11
C ILE A 34 -8.84 1.72 6.25
N SER A 35 -9.23 2.47 7.29
CA SER A 35 -8.36 2.73 8.45
C SER A 35 -7.86 1.43 9.10
N LEU A 36 -8.75 0.46 9.29
CA LEU A 36 -8.40 -0.84 9.88
C LEU A 36 -7.47 -1.65 8.97
N CYS A 37 -7.68 -1.66 7.66
CA CYS A 37 -6.78 -2.33 6.71
C CYS A 37 -5.36 -1.79 6.82
N PHE A 38 -5.17 -0.47 6.82
CA PHE A 38 -3.84 0.13 6.91
C PHE A 38 -3.21 -0.02 8.30
N GLN A 39 -3.97 0.14 9.39
CA GLN A 39 -3.47 -0.03 10.75
C GLN A 39 -3.05 -1.48 11.05
N SER A 40 -3.88 -2.45 10.69
CA SER A 40 -3.60 -3.87 10.94
C SER A 40 -2.44 -4.40 10.10
N PHE A 41 -2.16 -3.80 8.94
CA PHE A 41 -1.00 -4.15 8.12
C PHE A 41 0.30 -3.99 8.89
N ILE A 42 0.47 -2.87 9.62
CA ILE A 42 1.70 -2.60 10.37
C ILE A 42 1.94 -3.67 11.43
N SER A 43 0.93 -3.93 12.28
CA SER A 43 1.03 -4.98 13.30
C SER A 43 1.29 -6.36 12.70
N LYS A 44 0.70 -6.63 11.51
CA LYS A 44 0.94 -7.89 10.81
C LYS A 44 2.38 -8.00 10.31
N LEU A 45 2.90 -6.93 9.71
CA LEU A 45 4.27 -6.89 9.21
C LEU A 45 5.29 -7.04 10.34
N GLU A 46 5.12 -6.29 11.43
CA GLU A 46 5.97 -6.37 12.63
C GLU A 46 6.01 -7.78 13.23
N SER A 47 4.91 -8.54 13.16
CA SER A 47 4.85 -9.91 13.66
C SER A 47 5.57 -10.95 12.79
N GLU A 48 5.87 -10.62 11.53
CA GLU A 48 6.41 -11.56 10.53
C GLU A 48 7.88 -11.29 10.20
N VAL A 49 8.37 -10.06 10.39
CA VAL A 49 9.79 -9.72 10.19
C VAL A 49 10.61 -10.02 11.45
N LEU A 50 11.90 -10.32 11.28
CA LEU A 50 12.81 -10.53 12.41
C LEU A 50 13.52 -9.25 12.85
N ILE A 51 13.70 -8.31 11.92
CA ILE A 51 14.32 -7.01 12.16
C ILE A 51 13.22 -5.95 12.24
N PRO A 52 13.18 -5.12 13.30
CA PRO A 52 12.17 -4.06 13.43
C PRO A 52 12.11 -3.15 12.20
N ILE A 53 10.89 -2.79 11.81
CA ILE A 53 10.64 -1.79 10.78
C ILE A 53 10.58 -0.39 11.41
N GLU A 54 10.80 0.64 10.61
CA GLU A 54 10.48 2.01 10.99
C GLU A 54 9.25 2.49 10.22
N VAL A 55 8.24 2.99 10.95
CA VAL A 55 7.03 3.57 10.35
C VAL A 55 7.20 5.08 10.27
N ILE A 56 7.40 5.60 9.06
CA ILE A 56 7.64 7.01 8.78
C ILE A 56 6.29 7.75 8.61
N VAL A 57 5.35 7.11 7.92
CA VAL A 57 3.99 7.61 7.70
C VAL A 57 3.00 6.47 7.87
N LEU A 58 1.96 6.70 8.65
CA LEU A 58 0.74 5.90 8.69
C LEU A 58 -0.44 6.88 8.86
N GLY A 59 -1.18 7.13 7.78
CA GLY A 59 -2.28 8.09 7.83
C GLY A 59 -3.23 7.93 6.66
N GLY A 60 -4.53 7.88 6.95
CA GLY A 60 -5.56 7.67 5.93
C GLY A 60 -5.34 6.36 5.18
N ASP A 61 -5.09 6.48 3.88
CA ASP A 61 -4.78 5.40 2.95
C ASP A 61 -3.32 5.41 2.48
N THR A 62 -2.41 6.07 3.21
CA THR A 62 -0.98 6.14 2.89
C THR A 62 -0.13 5.52 4.00
N ILE A 63 0.85 4.70 3.60
CA ILE A 63 1.91 4.19 4.46
C ILE A 63 3.28 4.45 3.81
N ILE A 64 4.25 4.87 4.63
CA ILE A 64 5.67 4.87 4.27
C ILE A 64 6.44 4.19 5.39
N ILE A 65 7.18 3.14 5.05
CA ILE A 65 8.02 2.39 5.98
C ILE A 65 9.44 2.24 5.44
N GLU A 66 10.37 2.11 6.37
CA GLU A 66 11.72 1.63 6.12
C GLU A 66 11.85 0.20 6.65
N VAL A 67 12.41 -0.68 5.82
CA VAL A 67 12.66 -2.08 6.17
C VAL A 67 14.11 -2.44 5.89
N ASN A 68 14.62 -3.40 6.65
CA ASN A 68 15.92 -4.00 6.35
C ASN A 68 15.86 -4.71 4.99
N GLU A 69 16.93 -4.62 4.20
CA GLU A 69 17.01 -5.28 2.89
C GLU A 69 16.79 -6.80 2.98
N ARG A 70 17.18 -7.43 4.10
CA ARG A 70 16.97 -8.85 4.34
C ARG A 70 15.50 -9.23 4.51
N GLU A 71 14.66 -8.27 4.89
CA GLU A 71 13.23 -8.47 5.15
C GLU A 71 12.36 -8.11 3.94
N ILE A 72 12.93 -7.63 2.82
CA ILE A 72 12.14 -7.11 1.71
C ILE A 72 11.21 -8.18 1.09
N THR A 73 11.69 -9.42 0.97
CA THR A 73 10.88 -10.54 0.45
C THR A 73 9.73 -10.87 1.41
N THR A 74 9.99 -10.92 2.71
CA THR A 74 8.97 -11.11 3.75
C THR A 74 7.93 -10.00 3.68
N ALA A 75 8.37 -8.74 3.62
CA ALA A 75 7.50 -7.58 3.54
C ALA A 75 6.60 -7.62 2.30
N ILE A 76 7.14 -7.96 1.12
CA ILE A 76 6.35 -8.11 -0.11
C ILE A 76 5.29 -9.20 0.05
N ASN A 77 5.65 -10.36 0.59
CA ASN A 77 4.69 -11.45 0.80
C ASN A 77 3.56 -11.06 1.76
N VAL A 78 3.90 -10.35 2.85
CA VAL A 78 2.92 -9.82 3.80
C VAL A 78 2.02 -8.79 3.14
N ILE A 79 2.57 -7.85 2.35
CA ILE A 79 1.80 -6.85 1.59
C ILE A 79 0.77 -7.54 0.70
N ILE A 80 1.22 -8.50 -0.12
CA ILE A 80 0.33 -9.21 -1.06
C ILE A 80 -0.79 -9.91 -0.30
N LYS A 81 -0.44 -10.72 0.70
CA LYS A 81 -1.42 -11.49 1.49
C LYS A 81 -2.38 -10.60 2.27
N HIS A 82 -1.91 -9.49 2.80
CA HIS A 82 -2.73 -8.59 3.61
C HIS A 82 -3.73 -7.83 2.75
N PHE A 83 -3.23 -7.12 1.74
CA PHE A 83 -4.06 -6.25 0.93
C PHE A 83 -4.96 -7.02 -0.05
N SER A 84 -4.65 -8.27 -0.41
CA SER A 84 -5.55 -9.11 -1.23
C SER A 84 -6.92 -9.34 -0.60
N ASN A 85 -7.06 -9.10 0.72
CA ASN A 85 -8.30 -9.25 1.47
C ASN A 85 -9.00 -7.90 1.76
N CYS A 86 -8.43 -6.77 1.35
CA CYS A 86 -9.05 -5.46 1.52
C CYS A 86 -10.02 -5.16 0.37
N PRO A 87 -11.16 -4.49 0.61
CA PRO A 87 -12.21 -4.26 -0.40
C PRO A 87 -11.87 -3.16 -1.41
N PHE A 88 -10.60 -2.79 -1.52
CA PHE A 88 -10.05 -1.75 -2.40
C PHE A 88 -8.63 -2.15 -2.77
N SER A 89 -8.15 -1.67 -3.92
CA SER A 89 -6.78 -1.93 -4.35
C SER A 89 -5.79 -0.92 -3.77
N VAL A 90 -4.51 -1.29 -3.79
CA VAL A 90 -3.39 -0.45 -3.38
C VAL A 90 -2.31 -0.46 -4.45
N SER A 91 -1.64 0.67 -4.60
CA SER A 91 -0.40 0.77 -5.37
C SER A 91 0.79 0.85 -4.42
N ILE A 92 1.88 0.17 -4.76
CA ILE A 92 3.07 0.10 -3.93
C ILE A 92 4.31 0.46 -4.74
N GLY A 93 5.16 1.31 -4.17
CA GLY A 93 6.48 1.66 -4.68
C GLY A 93 7.57 1.25 -3.70
N ILE A 94 8.66 0.67 -4.23
CA ILE A 94 9.82 0.23 -3.46
C ILE A 94 11.07 0.90 -4.04
N GLY A 95 11.99 1.37 -3.19
CA GLY A 95 13.24 1.99 -3.64
C GLY A 95 14.30 2.10 -2.54
N ALA A 96 15.53 2.46 -2.92
CA ALA A 96 16.65 2.61 -1.98
C ALA A 96 16.62 3.95 -1.22
N SER A 97 15.70 4.86 -1.59
CA SER A 97 15.41 6.10 -0.88
C SER A 97 13.91 6.40 -0.89
N LEU A 98 13.45 7.28 0.02
CA LEU A 98 12.08 7.81 0.01
C LEU A 98 11.66 8.32 -1.37
N ARG A 99 12.56 9.03 -2.06
CA ARG A 99 12.31 9.56 -3.41
C ARG A 99 12.07 8.43 -4.41
N GLU A 100 12.90 7.40 -4.39
CA GLU A 100 12.76 6.27 -5.33
C GLU A 100 11.50 5.45 -5.08
N ALA A 101 11.19 5.16 -3.81
CA ALA A 101 9.93 4.50 -3.44
C ALA A 101 8.72 5.32 -3.89
N TYR A 102 8.75 6.64 -3.70
CA TYR A 102 7.69 7.53 -4.18
C TYR A 102 7.58 7.55 -5.71
N LEU A 103 8.69 7.61 -6.45
CA LEU A 103 8.68 7.55 -7.91
C LEU A 103 8.10 6.22 -8.41
N ALA A 104 8.48 5.09 -7.79
CA ALA A 104 7.94 3.78 -8.10
C ALA A 104 6.42 3.71 -7.84
N LEU A 105 5.96 4.29 -6.74
CA LEU A 105 4.54 4.38 -6.42
C LEU A 105 3.78 5.21 -7.45
N LYS A 106 4.33 6.35 -7.88
CA LYS A 106 3.71 7.18 -8.93
C LYS A 106 3.67 6.46 -10.26
N PHE A 107 4.72 5.72 -10.61
CA PHE A 107 4.72 4.86 -11.78
C PHE A 107 3.60 3.80 -11.69
N ALA A 108 3.48 3.10 -10.55
CA ALA A 108 2.43 2.11 -10.32
C ALA A 108 1.02 2.70 -10.55
N LYS A 109 0.74 3.87 -9.95
CA LYS A 109 -0.56 4.54 -10.08
C LYS A 109 -0.85 5.05 -11.50
N ALA A 110 0.17 5.55 -12.20
CA ALA A 110 0.03 6.05 -13.57
C ALA A 110 -0.14 4.93 -14.60
N THR A 111 0.35 3.72 -14.30
CA THR A 111 0.40 2.59 -15.25
C THR A 111 -0.59 1.48 -14.94
N GLY A 112 -1.70 1.81 -14.27
CA GLY A 112 -2.84 0.89 -14.10
C GLY A 112 -3.18 0.51 -12.67
N LYS A 113 -2.45 1.02 -11.65
CA LYS A 113 -2.74 0.78 -10.21
C LYS A 113 -2.66 -0.71 -9.82
N ASN A 114 -3.06 -1.07 -8.59
CA ASN A 114 -3.15 -2.45 -8.11
C ASN A 114 -1.88 -3.29 -8.36
N LYS A 115 -0.70 -2.70 -8.11
CA LYS A 115 0.59 -3.32 -8.43
C LYS A 115 1.73 -2.87 -7.52
N ILE A 116 2.74 -3.71 -7.44
CA ILE A 116 4.01 -3.44 -6.75
C ILE A 116 5.06 -3.12 -7.81
N VAL A 117 5.68 -1.96 -7.68
CA VAL A 117 6.77 -1.51 -8.54
C VAL A 117 8.00 -1.26 -7.69
N ILE A 118 9.15 -1.73 -8.16
CA ILE A 118 10.45 -1.37 -7.61
C ILE A 118 11.19 -0.43 -8.57
N HIS A 119 11.78 0.62 -8.02
CA HIS A 119 12.76 1.43 -8.70
C HIS A 119 14.16 0.93 -8.35
N LYS A 120 14.90 0.44 -9.35
CA LYS A 120 16.26 -0.07 -9.19
C LYS A 120 17.04 0.20 -10.48
N ASP A 121 18.31 0.60 -10.36
CA ASP A 121 19.21 0.84 -11.49
C ASP A 121 18.60 1.81 -12.54
N SER A 122 17.96 2.89 -12.04
CA SER A 122 17.25 3.90 -12.85
C SER A 122 16.11 3.36 -13.71
N LYS A 123 15.54 2.19 -13.35
CA LYS A 123 14.43 1.56 -14.05
C LYS A 123 13.30 1.22 -13.09
N PHE A 124 12.08 1.21 -13.62
CA PHE A 124 10.92 0.66 -12.94
C PHE A 124 10.71 -0.79 -13.35
N LYS A 125 10.53 -1.68 -12.37
CA LYS A 125 10.19 -3.08 -12.60
C LYS A 125 8.92 -3.42 -11.82
N ILE A 126 7.96 -4.02 -12.50
CA ILE A 126 6.76 -4.56 -11.88
C ILE A 126 7.13 -5.88 -11.21
N LEU A 127 6.81 -6.02 -9.92
CA LEU A 127 7.06 -7.22 -9.11
C LEU A 127 5.80 -8.08 -8.97
N ALA A 128 4.64 -7.45 -8.90
CA ALA A 128 3.33 -8.12 -8.83
C ALA A 128 2.25 -7.18 -9.38
N GLU A 129 1.21 -7.75 -9.99
CA GLU A 129 0.00 -7.05 -10.45
C GLU A 129 -1.23 -7.80 -9.93
N ASN A 130 -2.38 -7.12 -9.93
CA ASN A 130 -3.65 -7.67 -9.46
C ASN A 130 -3.56 -8.18 -8.02
N ILE A 131 -2.97 -7.37 -7.14
CA ILE A 131 -2.78 -7.70 -5.72
C ILE A 131 -4.13 -7.99 -5.05
N THR A 132 -5.16 -7.25 -5.45
CA THR A 132 -6.54 -7.43 -4.97
C THR A 132 -7.43 -8.00 -6.06
N ASN A 133 -8.27 -8.98 -5.72
CA ASN A 133 -9.16 -9.71 -6.63
C ASN A 133 -10.50 -8.99 -6.89
N HIS A 134 -10.54 -7.67 -6.80
CA HIS A 134 -11.77 -6.89 -6.98
C HIS A 134 -11.76 -6.28 -8.38
N ASP A 135 -12.28 -7.05 -9.35
CA ASP A 135 -12.71 -6.56 -10.67
C ASP A 135 -14.11 -5.95 -10.60
#